data_AF-A0A830GTW0-F1
#
_entry.id   AF-A0A830GTW0-F1
#
_cell.length_a   1.000
_cell.length_b   1.000
_cell.length_c   1.000
_cell.angle_alpha   90.00
_cell.angle_beta   90.00
_cell.angle_gamma   90.00
#
_symmetry.space_group_name_H-M   'P 1'
#
loop_
_entity.id
_entity.type
_entity.pdbx_description
1 polymer ?
#
loop_
_entity_poly.entity_id
_entity_poly.type
_entity_poly.pdbx_seq_one_letter_code
_entity_poly.pdbx_strand_id
1 'polypeptide(L)'
;MGGTVRLGNIIAIIRPGTNVTVNGETLTSYSFSIIDYKVVDVGLPSSMMGDPASMGMYQAEPIYAFAYAVNGHVSPAYTFSQPIITVVRMPDGWTSWTWLGYTQESNGTLVGGSYKFPNAYFYAGSGLFVNVQFVKPVPWIFISGAPLSMNEATYSPEVPVNSSLMSSMAPVLVPVGSATVQVNATQGAAVSIGNLLAIIMPGTYVEQGGQMMSQYNFSLVYQAIYNVPPLNASTAGWPLFAYSFAVNGHISPAYTFVNSNGKPTPVITVAFLPPTFWTWTWLGYTQEPDGVLIGGSYKFPNVWLPGDDYIVNVQFVKPVPWIFLGGETGITGQSMPMQSSTMTSSTMPSTTTTSTSTSTTTTSSYVWGG
;
A
#
# COMPACT_ATOMS: atom_id res chain seq x y z
N MET A 1 11.32 -16.77 -9.31
CA MET A 1 10.39 -16.31 -8.26
C MET A 1 10.32 -14.79 -8.32
N GLY A 2 9.23 -14.16 -7.87
CA GLY A 2 9.22 -12.70 -7.66
C GLY A 2 9.93 -12.33 -6.36
N GLY A 3 10.10 -11.04 -6.10
CA GLY A 3 10.73 -10.56 -4.87
C GLY A 3 10.54 -9.07 -4.69
N THR A 4 10.94 -8.57 -3.53
CA THR A 4 10.94 -7.14 -3.24
C THR A 4 12.18 -6.79 -2.43
N VAL A 5 12.71 -5.59 -2.64
CA VAL A 5 13.88 -5.06 -1.93
C VAL A 5 13.60 -3.63 -1.53
N ARG A 6 13.99 -3.25 -0.31
CA ARG A 6 13.91 -1.88 0.17
C ARG A 6 15.31 -1.35 0.48
N LEU A 7 15.53 -0.08 0.15
CA LEU A 7 16.65 0.70 0.63
C LEU A 7 16.15 2.12 0.95
N GLY A 8 16.24 2.52 2.22
CA GLY A 8 15.75 3.82 2.67
C GLY A 8 14.28 4.05 2.34
N ASN A 9 14.02 5.02 1.45
CA ASN A 9 12.71 5.47 0.99
C ASN A 9 12.27 4.81 -0.34
N ILE A 10 13.04 3.85 -0.85
CA ILE A 10 12.79 3.19 -2.14
C ILE A 10 12.43 1.72 -1.92
N ILE A 11 11.35 1.28 -2.54
CA ILE A 11 10.95 -0.12 -2.66
C ILE A 11 11.01 -0.50 -4.14
N ALA A 12 11.70 -1.59 -4.46
CA ALA A 12 11.72 -2.19 -5.78
C ALA A 12 11.00 -3.53 -5.75
N ILE A 13 9.98 -3.69 -6.60
CA ILE A 13 9.16 -4.90 -6.70
C ILE A 13 9.49 -5.60 -8.02
N ILE A 14 9.96 -6.84 -7.91
CA ILE A 14 10.32 -7.71 -9.02
C ILE A 14 9.20 -8.73 -9.20
N ARG A 15 8.45 -8.61 -10.30
CA ARG A 15 7.32 -9.50 -10.57
C ARG A 15 7.82 -10.92 -10.89
N PRO A 16 7.07 -11.97 -10.51
CA PRO A 16 7.38 -13.33 -10.94
C PRO A 16 7.55 -13.44 -12.45
N GLY A 17 8.57 -14.19 -12.88
CA GLY A 17 8.90 -14.35 -14.31
C GLY A 17 9.70 -13.19 -14.92
N THR A 18 10.18 -12.24 -14.11
CA THR A 18 11.19 -11.28 -14.56
C THR A 18 12.52 -12.01 -14.75
N ASN A 19 13.01 -12.01 -15.99
CA ASN A 19 14.32 -12.53 -16.38
C ASN A 19 15.22 -11.35 -16.74
N VAL A 20 16.53 -11.54 -16.73
CA VAL A 20 17.49 -10.52 -17.15
C VAL A 20 18.22 -10.99 -18.40
N THR A 21 18.29 -10.16 -19.43
CA THR A 21 19.12 -10.39 -20.60
C THR A 21 20.40 -9.55 -20.52
N VAL A 22 21.55 -10.16 -20.76
CA VAL A 22 22.85 -9.48 -20.86
C VAL A 22 23.68 -10.17 -21.93
N ASN A 23 24.29 -9.40 -22.85
CA ASN A 23 25.12 -9.94 -23.95
C ASN A 23 24.46 -11.07 -24.77
N GLY A 24 23.12 -11.05 -24.91
CA GLY A 24 22.36 -12.09 -25.60
C GLY A 24 22.01 -13.33 -24.76
N GLU A 25 22.54 -13.44 -23.55
CA GLU A 25 22.21 -14.51 -22.60
C GLU A 25 21.03 -14.12 -21.71
N THR A 26 20.14 -15.08 -21.43
CA THR A 26 19.01 -14.89 -20.51
C THR A 26 19.30 -15.54 -19.17
N LEU A 27 19.41 -14.72 -18.13
CA LEU A 27 19.54 -15.10 -16.73
C LEU A 27 18.14 -15.29 -16.13
N THR A 28 17.83 -16.51 -15.72
CA THR A 28 16.62 -16.86 -14.96
C THR A 28 16.86 -16.87 -13.44
N SER A 29 18.12 -16.77 -13.03
CA SER A 29 18.57 -16.60 -11.65
C SER A 29 19.64 -15.52 -11.60
N TYR A 30 19.45 -14.55 -10.72
CA TYR A 30 20.35 -13.40 -10.55
C TYR A 30 20.12 -12.81 -9.16
N SER A 31 21.14 -12.13 -8.62
CA SER A 31 20.95 -11.27 -7.45
C SER A 31 20.52 -9.88 -7.90
N PHE A 32 19.57 -9.30 -7.17
CA PHE A 32 19.11 -7.93 -7.37
C PHE A 32 19.39 -7.13 -6.11
N SER A 33 19.90 -5.92 -6.27
CA SER A 33 20.06 -4.97 -5.19
C SER A 33 19.73 -3.55 -5.63
N ILE A 34 19.47 -2.69 -4.65
CA ILE A 34 19.45 -1.24 -4.81
C ILE A 34 20.76 -0.73 -4.22
N ILE A 35 21.44 0.18 -4.92
CA ILE A 35 22.67 0.81 -4.47
C ILE A 35 22.41 2.31 -4.34
N ASP A 36 22.65 2.86 -3.16
CA ASP A 36 22.65 4.30 -2.94
C ASP A 36 24.03 4.90 -3.24
N TYR A 37 24.01 6.03 -3.92
CA TYR A 37 25.18 6.78 -4.33
C TYR A 37 25.13 8.17 -3.71
N LYS A 38 26.23 8.52 -3.02
CA LYS A 38 26.54 9.92 -2.76
C LYS A 38 26.86 10.60 -4.08
N VAL A 39 26.20 11.72 -4.34
CA VAL A 39 26.44 12.55 -5.51
C VAL A 39 27.60 13.51 -5.20
N VAL A 40 28.61 13.56 -6.07
CA VAL A 40 29.80 14.41 -5.92
C VAL A 40 30.08 15.05 -7.29
N ASP A 41 30.24 16.37 -7.32
CA ASP A 41 30.55 17.16 -8.51
C ASP A 41 29.58 16.96 -9.70
N VAL A 42 28.31 16.68 -9.41
CA VAL A 42 27.25 16.64 -10.43
C VAL A 42 26.51 17.97 -10.43
N GLY A 43 26.45 18.62 -11.60
CA GLY A 43 25.69 19.85 -11.81
C GLY A 43 24.19 19.61 -12.00
N LEU A 44 23.44 20.62 -12.45
CA LEU A 44 22.03 20.46 -12.83
C LEU A 44 21.88 20.02 -14.30
N PRO A 45 20.74 19.41 -14.69
CA PRO A 45 20.37 19.26 -16.09
C PRO A 45 20.32 20.62 -16.77
N SER A 46 20.75 20.71 -18.03
CA SER A 46 20.77 21.98 -18.77
C SER A 46 19.39 22.64 -18.90
N SER A 47 18.31 21.84 -18.94
CA SER A 47 16.92 22.33 -18.95
C SER A 47 16.49 22.99 -17.63
N MET A 48 17.25 22.80 -16.55
CA MET A 48 17.06 23.41 -15.24
C MET A 48 18.06 24.54 -14.97
N MET A 49 18.93 24.85 -15.92
CA MET A 49 19.83 26.00 -15.85
C MET A 49 19.12 27.25 -16.41
N GLY A 50 18.22 27.86 -15.64
CA GLY A 50 17.47 29.07 -16.04
C GLY A 50 16.92 29.87 -14.84
N ASP A 51 16.97 31.20 -14.95
CA ASP A 51 16.66 32.26 -13.96
C ASP A 51 16.20 31.82 -12.56
N PRO A 52 17.01 32.07 -11.49
CA PRO A 52 16.66 31.79 -10.08
C PRO A 52 15.28 32.31 -9.65
N ALA A 53 14.75 33.35 -10.30
CA ALA A 53 13.43 33.91 -10.00
C ALA A 53 12.25 33.04 -10.46
N SER A 54 12.48 32.05 -11.33
CA SER A 54 11.45 31.16 -11.88
C SER A 54 11.38 29.79 -11.20
N MET A 55 12.34 29.47 -10.33
CA MET A 55 12.51 28.15 -9.69
C MET A 55 11.96 28.07 -8.26
N GLY A 56 10.79 28.65 -7.97
CA GLY A 56 10.16 28.54 -6.64
C GLY A 56 11.07 28.96 -5.46
N MET A 57 10.67 28.62 -4.23
CA MET A 57 11.32 29.11 -3.00
C MET A 57 12.63 28.38 -2.61
N TYR A 58 13.11 27.40 -3.39
CA TYR A 58 14.30 26.59 -3.07
C TYR A 58 15.22 26.42 -4.28
N GLN A 59 16.53 26.62 -4.10
CA GLN A 59 17.51 26.34 -5.15
C GLN A 59 17.52 24.84 -5.48
N ALA A 60 17.42 24.52 -6.78
CA ALA A 60 17.52 23.14 -7.25
C ALA A 60 18.94 22.61 -7.03
N GLU A 61 19.06 21.43 -6.42
CA GLU A 61 20.34 20.78 -6.19
C GLU A 61 20.21 19.25 -6.35
N PRO A 62 21.24 18.56 -6.89
CA PRO A 62 21.32 17.11 -6.83
C PRO A 62 21.54 16.63 -5.39
N ILE A 63 20.68 15.74 -4.90
CA ILE A 63 20.64 15.39 -3.47
C ILE A 63 21.29 14.03 -3.23
N TYR A 64 20.79 13.01 -3.92
CA TYR A 64 21.34 11.66 -3.88
C TYR A 64 21.00 10.95 -5.20
N ALA A 65 21.61 9.80 -5.40
CA ALA A 65 21.25 8.92 -6.50
C ALA A 65 21.07 7.49 -6.01
N PHE A 66 20.24 6.72 -6.69
CA PHE A 66 20.25 5.27 -6.52
C PHE A 66 20.30 4.59 -7.88
N ALA A 67 20.70 3.33 -7.88
CA ALA A 67 20.57 2.47 -9.05
C ALA A 67 20.17 1.06 -8.65
N TYR A 68 19.58 0.33 -9.60
CA TYR A 68 19.53 -1.12 -9.49
C TYR A 68 20.90 -1.70 -9.82
N ALA A 69 21.21 -2.83 -9.23
CA ALA A 69 22.31 -3.67 -9.63
C ALA A 69 21.85 -5.10 -9.83
N VAL A 70 22.38 -5.73 -10.89
CA VAL A 70 22.21 -7.16 -11.17
C VAL A 70 23.56 -7.82 -10.99
N ASN A 71 23.65 -8.80 -10.09
CA ASN A 71 24.92 -9.46 -9.75
C ASN A 71 26.03 -8.46 -9.35
N GLY A 72 25.65 -7.37 -8.67
CA GLY A 72 26.57 -6.29 -8.25
C GLY A 72 26.90 -5.25 -9.34
N HIS A 73 26.41 -5.42 -10.57
CA HIS A 73 26.68 -4.50 -11.67
C HIS A 73 25.55 -3.51 -11.92
N VAL A 74 25.90 -2.23 -12.01
CA VAL A 74 25.00 -1.15 -12.40
C VAL A 74 25.29 -0.81 -13.87
N SER A 75 24.57 -1.46 -14.79
CA SER A 75 24.87 -1.30 -16.21
C SER A 75 23.61 -1.41 -17.09
N PRO A 76 23.47 -0.51 -18.10
CA PRO A 76 22.40 -0.58 -19.08
C PRO A 76 22.52 -1.76 -20.07
N ALA A 77 23.60 -2.54 -19.98
CA ALA A 77 23.77 -3.79 -20.71
C ALA A 77 22.80 -4.88 -20.22
N TYR A 78 22.40 -4.82 -18.94
CA TYR A 78 21.37 -5.69 -18.40
C TYR A 78 19.98 -5.14 -18.75
N THR A 79 19.09 -6.01 -19.19
CA THR A 79 17.70 -5.64 -19.51
C THR A 79 16.73 -6.63 -18.85
N PHE A 80 15.85 -6.14 -17.98
CA PHE A 80 14.76 -6.91 -17.40
C PHE A 80 13.69 -7.19 -18.47
N SER A 81 13.15 -8.41 -18.50
CA SER A 81 12.05 -8.78 -19.40
C SER A 81 10.73 -8.09 -19.05
N GLN A 82 10.64 -7.52 -17.86
CA GLN A 82 9.51 -6.77 -17.36
C GLN A 82 10.03 -5.56 -16.57
N PRO A 83 9.31 -4.43 -16.59
CA PRO A 83 9.69 -3.29 -15.74
C PRO A 83 9.71 -3.67 -14.26
N ILE A 84 10.74 -3.19 -13.56
CA ILE A 84 10.77 -3.17 -12.10
C ILE A 84 9.83 -2.06 -11.64
N ILE A 85 8.95 -2.38 -10.69
CA ILE A 85 8.05 -1.37 -10.14
C ILE A 85 8.75 -0.72 -8.96
N THR A 86 8.89 0.59 -9.03
CA THR A 86 9.63 1.38 -8.04
C THR A 86 8.66 2.25 -7.29
N VAL A 87 8.60 2.10 -5.97
CA VAL A 87 7.88 3.03 -5.10
C VAL A 87 8.92 3.87 -4.38
N VAL A 88 8.82 5.18 -4.52
CA VAL A 88 9.72 6.14 -3.89
C VAL A 88 8.90 7.07 -3.01
N ARG A 89 9.30 7.21 -1.74
CA ARG A 89 8.79 8.29 -0.90
C ARG A 89 9.71 9.49 -1.03
N MET A 90 9.26 10.55 -1.69
CA MET A 90 10.02 11.79 -1.82
C MET A 90 9.15 13.01 -1.54
N PRO A 91 9.71 14.14 -1.09
CA PRO A 91 8.96 15.37 -0.94
C PRO A 91 8.35 15.82 -2.28
N ASP A 92 7.22 16.52 -2.20
CA ASP A 92 6.67 17.15 -3.39
C ASP A 92 7.64 18.20 -3.93
N GLY A 93 7.70 18.33 -5.25
CA GLY A 93 8.64 19.21 -5.94
C GLY A 93 10.04 18.63 -6.08
N TRP A 94 10.19 17.31 -5.94
CA TRP A 94 11.38 16.59 -6.36
C TRP A 94 11.16 15.95 -7.72
N THR A 95 12.23 15.85 -8.49
CA THR A 95 12.28 15.02 -9.70
C THR A 95 13.48 14.09 -9.64
N SER A 96 13.59 13.21 -10.62
CA SER A 96 14.84 12.49 -10.84
C SER A 96 15.10 12.32 -12.32
N TRP A 97 16.37 12.13 -12.65
CA TRP A 97 16.83 12.02 -14.01
C TRP A 97 17.68 10.78 -14.19
N THR A 98 17.52 10.13 -15.34
CA THR A 98 18.37 9.01 -15.74
C THR A 98 19.75 9.53 -16.13
N TRP A 99 20.78 8.93 -15.53
CA TRP A 99 22.19 9.23 -15.78
C TRP A 99 22.85 8.12 -16.60
N LEU A 100 23.48 8.47 -17.73
CA LEU A 100 24.15 7.50 -18.62
C LEU A 100 25.53 7.97 -19.08
N GLY A 101 26.33 7.04 -19.60
CA GLY A 101 27.67 7.31 -20.12
C GLY A 101 28.76 7.32 -19.04
N TYR A 102 28.47 6.75 -17.87
CA TYR A 102 29.42 6.57 -16.79
C TYR A 102 30.25 5.30 -16.98
N THR A 103 31.39 5.23 -16.29
CA THR A 103 32.16 3.99 -16.10
C THR A 103 32.00 3.52 -14.66
N GLN A 104 31.84 2.23 -14.44
CA GLN A 104 31.81 1.64 -13.10
C GLN A 104 33.21 1.13 -12.74
N GLU A 105 33.81 1.71 -11.70
CA GLU A 105 35.08 1.28 -11.12
C GLU A 105 34.92 -0.05 -10.35
N SER A 106 36.02 -0.73 -10.05
CA SER A 106 36.00 -2.04 -9.38
C SER A 106 35.41 -2.01 -7.97
N ASN A 107 35.42 -0.85 -7.30
CA ASN A 107 34.80 -0.63 -5.99
C ASN A 107 33.30 -0.24 -6.09
N GLY A 108 32.73 -0.21 -7.30
CA GLY A 108 31.35 0.17 -7.57
C GLY A 108 31.09 1.66 -7.76
N THR A 109 32.10 2.53 -7.63
CA THR A 109 32.00 3.96 -7.91
C THR A 109 31.66 4.20 -9.38
N LEU A 110 30.74 5.14 -9.65
CA LEU A 110 30.37 5.53 -11.00
C LEU A 110 31.04 6.88 -11.33
N VAL A 111 31.85 6.91 -12.39
CA VAL A 111 32.63 8.09 -12.80
C VAL A 111 32.17 8.58 -14.16
N GLY A 112 32.01 9.91 -14.30
CA GLY A 112 31.55 10.57 -15.52
C GLY A 112 30.05 10.38 -15.77
N GLY A 113 29.65 10.48 -17.04
CA GLY A 113 28.26 10.41 -17.48
C GLY A 113 27.56 11.77 -17.59
N SER A 114 26.25 11.73 -17.85
CA SER A 114 25.42 12.92 -18.06
C SER A 114 23.94 12.59 -17.91
N TYR A 115 23.15 13.61 -17.55
CA TYR A 115 21.68 13.57 -17.60
C TYR A 115 21.19 13.29 -19.02
N LYS A 116 20.22 12.38 -19.16
CA LYS A 116 19.62 12.05 -20.46
C LYS A 116 18.17 12.44 -20.59
N PHE A 117 17.35 12.09 -19.61
CA PHE A 117 15.93 12.41 -19.61
C PHE A 117 15.37 12.37 -18.19
N PRO A 118 14.32 13.16 -17.91
CA PRO A 118 13.62 13.10 -16.64
C PRO A 118 12.87 11.77 -16.53
N ASN A 119 12.79 11.26 -15.31
CA ASN A 119 12.05 10.05 -15.00
C ASN A 119 10.58 10.41 -14.76
N ALA A 120 9.65 9.62 -15.32
CA ALA A 120 8.22 9.82 -15.14
C ALA A 120 7.71 9.04 -13.93
N TYR A 121 6.78 9.61 -13.17
CA TYR A 121 6.18 8.98 -12.01
C TYR A 121 4.66 9.13 -12.02
N PHE A 122 3.95 8.12 -11.53
CA PHE A 122 2.61 8.34 -11.01
C PHE A 122 2.74 8.87 -9.59
N TYR A 123 2.11 10.00 -9.29
CA TYR A 123 1.97 10.44 -7.92
C TYR A 123 0.71 9.80 -7.33
N ALA A 124 0.90 8.92 -6.34
CA ALA A 124 -0.18 8.13 -5.74
C ALA A 124 -0.83 8.82 -4.53
N GLY A 125 -0.35 10.01 -4.16
CA GLY A 125 -0.72 10.72 -2.94
C GLY A 125 0.21 10.43 -1.76
N SER A 126 0.11 11.24 -0.71
CA SER A 126 0.85 11.06 0.56
C SER A 126 2.38 10.96 0.40
N GLY A 127 2.95 11.68 -0.56
CA GLY A 127 4.39 11.69 -0.86
C GLY A 127 4.91 10.41 -1.52
N LEU A 128 4.03 9.55 -2.05
CA LEU A 128 4.38 8.32 -2.74
C LEU A 128 4.39 8.52 -4.26
N PHE A 129 5.50 8.13 -4.88
CA PHE A 129 5.74 8.20 -6.31
C PHE A 129 6.04 6.82 -6.85
N VAL A 130 5.43 6.47 -7.97
CA VAL A 130 5.57 5.14 -8.56
C VAL A 130 6.14 5.24 -9.96
N ASN A 131 7.23 4.52 -10.22
CA ASN A 131 7.73 4.29 -11.57
C ASN A 131 7.47 2.85 -12.00
N VAL A 132 7.03 2.68 -13.25
CA VAL A 132 6.69 1.39 -13.87
C VAL A 132 7.34 1.17 -15.23
N GLN A 133 8.32 1.99 -15.59
CA GLN A 133 8.91 2.06 -16.93
C GLN A 133 10.32 1.45 -17.01
N PHE A 134 11.01 1.31 -15.87
CA PHE A 134 12.42 0.93 -15.91
C PHE A 134 12.66 -0.56 -16.10
N VAL A 135 13.35 -0.85 -17.20
CA VAL A 135 13.80 -2.19 -17.58
C VAL A 135 15.32 -2.31 -17.59
N LYS A 136 16.06 -1.28 -17.18
CA LYS A 136 17.53 -1.29 -17.18
C LYS A 136 18.11 -0.77 -15.87
N PRO A 137 19.16 -1.41 -15.33
CA PRO A 137 19.93 -0.88 -14.20
C PRO A 137 20.73 0.36 -14.61
N VAL A 138 20.24 1.54 -14.22
CA VAL A 138 20.88 2.84 -14.49
C VAL A 138 20.72 3.74 -13.26
N PRO A 139 21.66 4.64 -12.97
CA PRO A 139 21.52 5.57 -11.85
C PRO A 139 20.47 6.64 -12.12
N TRP A 140 19.67 6.92 -11.10
CA TRP A 140 18.73 8.03 -11.11
C TRP A 140 19.17 9.05 -10.08
N ILE A 141 19.38 10.28 -10.53
CA ILE A 141 19.81 11.37 -9.68
C ILE A 141 18.58 12.18 -9.29
N PHE A 142 18.32 12.30 -7.99
CA PHE A 142 17.22 13.09 -7.43
C PHE A 142 17.63 14.55 -7.29
N ILE A 143 16.71 15.43 -7.67
CA ILE A 143 16.92 16.88 -7.72
C ILE A 143 15.71 17.57 -7.08
N SER A 144 15.95 18.51 -6.17
CA SER A 144 14.92 19.40 -5.61
C SER A 144 14.47 20.49 -6.59
N GLY A 145 13.35 21.15 -6.29
CA GLY A 145 12.93 22.36 -7.01
C GLY A 145 12.21 22.10 -8.34
N ALA A 146 11.69 20.89 -8.54
CA ALA A 146 10.79 20.57 -9.65
C ALA A 146 9.35 21.05 -9.36
N PRO A 147 8.52 21.26 -10.40
CA PRO A 147 7.10 21.52 -10.19
C PRO A 147 6.42 20.35 -9.45
N LEU A 148 5.44 20.68 -8.62
CA LEU A 148 4.67 19.70 -7.85
C LEU A 148 4.01 18.71 -8.82
N SER A 149 4.25 17.41 -8.63
CA SER A 149 3.44 16.40 -9.31
C SER A 149 2.09 16.35 -8.60
N MET A 150 1.01 16.63 -9.33
CA MET A 150 -0.33 16.60 -8.75
C MET A 150 -0.92 15.20 -8.84
N ASN A 151 -1.67 14.80 -7.80
CA ASN A 151 -2.40 13.55 -7.80
C ASN A 151 -3.75 13.86 -8.40
N GLU A 152 -4.13 13.18 -9.46
CA GLU A 152 -5.47 13.31 -10.05
C GLU A 152 -6.53 12.49 -9.29
N ALA A 153 -6.17 11.86 -8.16
CA ALA A 153 -7.10 11.11 -7.36
C ALA A 153 -8.07 12.00 -6.58
N THR A 154 -9.33 11.59 -6.58
CA THR A 154 -10.39 12.14 -5.73
C THR A 154 -10.51 11.31 -4.45
N TYR A 155 -10.52 11.99 -3.31
CA TYR A 155 -10.69 11.37 -2.00
C TYR A 155 -12.10 11.61 -1.49
N SER A 156 -12.80 10.54 -1.12
CA SER A 156 -14.12 10.62 -0.49
C SER A 156 -14.00 10.25 0.99
N PRO A 157 -14.59 11.06 1.89
CA PRO A 157 -14.63 10.75 3.31
C PRO A 157 -15.59 9.59 3.62
N GLU A 158 -15.58 9.20 4.90
CA GLU A 158 -16.39 8.15 5.52
C GLU A 158 -17.88 8.26 5.18
N VAL A 159 -18.48 7.13 4.80
CA VAL A 159 -19.93 7.03 4.59
C VAL A 159 -20.58 6.84 5.97
N PRO A 160 -21.56 7.67 6.36
CA PRO A 160 -22.26 7.50 7.62
C PRO A 160 -22.91 6.11 7.69
N VAL A 161 -22.56 5.33 8.71
CA VAL A 161 -23.16 4.00 8.92
C VAL A 161 -24.63 4.18 9.27
N ASN A 162 -25.53 3.65 8.44
CA ASN A 162 -26.94 3.58 8.80
C ASN A 162 -27.11 2.57 9.94
N SER A 163 -27.46 3.04 11.13
CA SER A 163 -27.58 2.23 12.35
C SER A 163 -28.57 1.06 12.22
N SER A 164 -29.52 1.12 11.28
CA SER A 164 -30.43 0.00 10.98
C SER A 164 -29.74 -1.20 10.34
N LEU A 165 -28.61 -1.02 9.65
CA LEU A 165 -27.78 -2.11 9.07
C LEU A 165 -27.00 -2.88 10.14
N MET A 166 -26.71 -2.22 11.27
CA MET A 166 -26.02 -2.82 12.42
C MET A 166 -26.93 -3.70 13.27
N SER A 167 -28.24 -3.76 12.97
CA SER A 167 -29.20 -4.65 13.64
C SER A 167 -29.13 -6.10 13.09
N SER A 168 -28.36 -6.34 12.03
CA SER A 168 -28.18 -7.68 11.48
C SER A 168 -27.03 -8.41 12.17
N MET A 169 -27.20 -9.72 12.44
CA MET A 169 -26.09 -10.58 12.88
C MET A 169 -25.14 -10.96 11.73
N ALA A 170 -25.40 -10.50 10.52
CA ALA A 170 -24.52 -10.76 9.38
C ALA A 170 -23.26 -9.88 9.47
N PRO A 171 -22.12 -10.35 8.93
CA PRO A 171 -20.94 -9.52 8.74
C PRO A 171 -21.24 -8.29 7.88
N VAL A 172 -20.62 -7.16 8.18
CA VAL A 172 -20.77 -5.91 7.43
C VAL A 172 -19.40 -5.26 7.23
N LEU A 173 -19.14 -4.78 6.01
CA LEU A 173 -17.96 -3.98 5.67
C LEU A 173 -18.42 -2.58 5.24
N VAL A 174 -18.08 -1.55 6.02
CA VAL A 174 -18.54 -0.16 5.78
C VAL A 174 -17.38 0.66 5.21
N PRO A 175 -17.53 1.29 4.03
CA PRO A 175 -16.56 2.24 3.52
C PRO A 175 -16.33 3.42 4.47
N VAL A 176 -15.10 3.55 4.96
CA VAL A 176 -14.66 4.67 5.81
C VAL A 176 -13.81 5.68 5.05
N GLY A 177 -13.38 5.33 3.84
CA GLY A 177 -12.74 6.26 2.92
C GLY A 177 -12.43 5.57 1.61
N SER A 178 -12.34 6.36 0.55
CA SER A 178 -11.86 5.86 -0.74
C SER A 178 -10.99 6.88 -1.44
N ALA A 179 -10.03 6.38 -2.21
CA ALA A 179 -9.24 7.17 -3.13
C ALA A 179 -9.47 6.62 -4.54
N THR A 180 -9.94 7.49 -5.43
CA THR A 180 -10.37 7.13 -6.78
C THR A 180 -9.53 7.84 -7.82
N VAL A 181 -9.01 7.11 -8.80
CA VAL A 181 -8.26 7.66 -9.94
C VAL A 181 -8.91 7.21 -11.25
N GLN A 182 -8.96 8.11 -12.22
CA GLN A 182 -9.37 7.75 -13.57
C GLN A 182 -8.21 7.01 -14.25
N VAL A 183 -8.48 5.81 -14.74
CA VAL A 183 -7.48 4.98 -15.40
C VAL A 183 -7.67 5.03 -16.90
N ASN A 184 -6.58 5.30 -17.62
CA ASN A 184 -6.45 4.98 -19.03
C ASN A 184 -5.55 3.74 -19.14
N ALA A 185 -6.05 2.67 -19.76
CA ALA A 185 -5.35 1.39 -19.87
C ALA A 185 -3.97 1.53 -20.53
N THR A 186 -3.74 2.47 -21.44
CA THR A 186 -2.42 2.64 -22.06
C THR A 186 -1.42 3.35 -21.14
N GLN A 187 -1.91 4.11 -20.15
CA GLN A 187 -1.08 4.90 -19.25
C GLN A 187 -0.87 4.20 -17.90
N GLY A 188 -1.85 3.44 -17.41
CA GLY A 188 -1.84 2.95 -16.03
C GLY A 188 -2.15 4.06 -15.02
N ALA A 189 -2.05 3.74 -13.74
CA ALA A 189 -2.24 4.70 -12.65
C ALA A 189 -1.68 4.15 -11.32
N ALA A 190 -1.55 5.00 -10.31
CA ALA A 190 -1.34 4.58 -8.94
C ALA A 190 -2.18 5.44 -7.99
N VAL A 191 -2.66 4.85 -6.90
CA VAL A 191 -3.46 5.55 -5.90
C VAL A 191 -3.23 4.93 -4.52
N SER A 192 -3.15 5.77 -3.49
CA SER A 192 -2.98 5.35 -2.11
C SER A 192 -4.07 5.90 -1.20
N ILE A 193 -4.40 5.12 -0.16
CA ILE A 193 -5.23 5.52 0.97
C ILE A 193 -4.75 4.79 2.23
N GLY A 194 -4.63 5.53 3.32
CA GLY A 194 -4.10 4.99 4.58
C GLY A 194 -2.71 4.38 4.39
N ASN A 195 -2.59 3.10 4.71
CA ASN A 195 -1.37 2.31 4.58
C ASN A 195 -1.33 1.42 3.33
N LEU A 196 -2.22 1.63 2.35
CA LEU A 196 -2.29 0.85 1.12
C LEU A 196 -1.97 1.72 -0.11
N LEU A 197 -1.26 1.10 -1.05
CA LEU A 197 -0.96 1.64 -2.37
C LEU A 197 -1.38 0.60 -3.42
N ALA A 198 -2.18 1.02 -4.38
CA ALA A 198 -2.54 0.23 -5.55
C ALA A 198 -1.83 0.80 -6.79
N ILE A 199 -1.26 -0.07 -7.61
CA ILE A 199 -0.51 0.25 -8.81
C ILE A 199 -1.09 -0.55 -9.98
N ILE A 200 -1.60 0.18 -10.96
CA ILE A 200 -2.23 -0.35 -12.16
C ILE A 200 -1.24 -0.16 -13.29
N MET A 201 -0.69 -1.27 -13.78
CA MET A 201 0.32 -1.23 -14.83
C MET A 201 -0.27 -0.75 -16.16
N PRO A 202 0.49 -0.03 -16.99
CA PRO A 202 0.14 0.17 -18.40
C PRO A 202 -0.21 -1.17 -19.07
N GLY A 203 -1.23 -1.16 -19.92
CA GLY A 203 -1.82 -2.33 -20.56
C GLY A 203 -2.88 -3.05 -19.71
N THR A 204 -3.33 -2.49 -18.59
CA THR A 204 -4.39 -3.08 -17.75
C THR A 204 -5.76 -2.53 -18.15
N TYR A 205 -6.63 -3.42 -18.61
CA TYR A 205 -8.02 -3.20 -18.95
C TYR A 205 -8.90 -3.85 -17.88
N VAL A 206 -10.19 -3.53 -17.89
CA VAL A 206 -11.19 -4.28 -17.10
C VAL A 206 -12.14 -5.00 -18.03
N GLU A 207 -12.28 -6.30 -17.84
CA GLU A 207 -13.28 -7.14 -18.49
C GLU A 207 -14.51 -7.28 -17.60
N GLN A 208 -15.70 -7.07 -18.18
CA GLN A 208 -16.99 -7.39 -17.56
C GLN A 208 -17.92 -7.95 -18.62
N GLY A 209 -18.42 -9.18 -18.42
CA GLY A 209 -19.38 -9.80 -19.34
C GLY A 209 -18.90 -9.88 -20.80
N GLY A 210 -17.58 -10.02 -21.03
CA GLY A 210 -16.95 -10.03 -22.36
C GLY A 210 -16.69 -8.64 -22.97
N GLN A 211 -17.06 -7.55 -22.29
CA GLN A 211 -16.70 -6.19 -22.70
C GLN A 211 -15.40 -5.76 -22.04
N MET A 212 -14.49 -5.21 -22.85
CA MET A 212 -13.18 -4.71 -22.43
C MET A 212 -13.20 -3.19 -22.30
N MET A 213 -13.00 -2.68 -21.09
CA MET A 213 -12.95 -1.25 -20.79
C MET A 213 -11.50 -0.77 -20.75
N SER A 214 -11.17 0.20 -21.61
CA SER A 214 -9.86 0.87 -21.63
C SER A 214 -9.82 2.15 -20.79
N GLN A 215 -10.99 2.64 -20.35
CA GLN A 215 -11.12 3.76 -19.43
C GLN A 215 -12.10 3.36 -18.32
N TYR A 216 -11.71 3.57 -17.07
CA TYR A 216 -12.52 3.23 -15.91
C TYR A 216 -12.08 4.01 -14.68
N ASN A 217 -12.98 4.21 -13.74
CA ASN A 217 -12.64 4.73 -12.42
C ASN A 217 -12.20 3.56 -11.55
N PHE A 218 -10.96 3.61 -11.05
CA PHE A 218 -10.48 2.67 -10.06
C PHE A 218 -10.50 3.33 -8.69
N SER A 219 -11.11 2.67 -7.72
CA SER A 219 -11.09 3.11 -6.33
C SER A 219 -10.41 2.08 -5.45
N LEU A 220 -9.54 2.55 -4.56
CA LEU A 220 -9.07 1.80 -3.40
C LEU A 220 -9.93 2.22 -2.21
N VAL A 221 -10.67 1.27 -1.62
CA VAL A 221 -11.67 1.53 -0.58
C VAL A 221 -11.18 0.95 0.74
N TYR A 222 -11.06 1.79 1.76
CA TYR A 222 -10.79 1.38 3.13
C TYR A 222 -12.12 1.13 3.85
N GLN A 223 -12.24 -0.01 4.53
CA GLN A 223 -13.49 -0.46 5.12
C GLN A 223 -13.31 -0.83 6.59
N ALA A 224 -14.16 -0.26 7.44
CA ALA A 224 -14.40 -0.77 8.78
C ALA A 224 -15.20 -2.08 8.69
N ILE A 225 -15.05 -2.92 9.70
CA ILE A 225 -15.64 -4.24 9.75
C ILE A 225 -16.52 -4.39 10.99
N TYR A 226 -17.67 -5.03 10.85
CA TYR A 226 -18.60 -5.31 11.93
C TYR A 226 -19.11 -6.73 11.80
N ASN A 227 -19.24 -7.44 12.92
CA ASN A 227 -19.74 -8.83 12.97
C ASN A 227 -18.97 -9.81 12.05
N VAL A 228 -17.74 -9.48 11.64
CA VAL A 228 -16.87 -10.41 10.92
C VAL A 228 -16.28 -11.38 11.96
N PRO A 229 -16.54 -12.69 11.85
CA PRO A 229 -16.01 -13.64 12.83
C PRO A 229 -14.49 -13.80 12.68
N PRO A 230 -13.78 -14.21 13.73
CA PRO A 230 -12.40 -14.66 13.60
C PRO A 230 -12.32 -15.84 12.63
N LEU A 231 -11.23 -15.92 11.85
CA LEU A 231 -11.02 -16.99 10.87
C LEU A 231 -11.02 -18.38 11.55
N ASN A 232 -10.35 -18.47 12.69
CA ASN A 232 -10.42 -19.61 13.58
C ASN A 232 -10.38 -19.10 15.02
N ALA A 233 -11.40 -19.41 15.81
CA ALA A 233 -11.53 -19.00 17.20
C ALA A 233 -10.42 -19.55 18.12
N SER A 234 -9.64 -20.55 17.67
CA SER A 234 -8.64 -21.23 18.51
C SER A 234 -7.17 -20.92 18.18
N THR A 235 -6.85 -20.20 17.08
CA THR A 235 -5.45 -20.05 16.62
C THR A 235 -5.05 -18.63 16.22
N ALA A 236 -5.77 -17.62 16.70
CA ALA A 236 -5.54 -16.21 16.39
C ALA A 236 -5.71 -15.87 14.90
N GLY A 237 -6.59 -14.92 14.64
CA GLY A 237 -6.95 -14.47 13.30
C GLY A 237 -8.09 -13.48 13.42
N TRP A 238 -7.89 -12.50 14.30
CA TRP A 238 -8.89 -11.48 14.55
C TRP A 238 -8.91 -10.52 13.38
N PRO A 239 -10.09 -10.27 12.78
CA PRO A 239 -10.20 -9.33 11.70
C PRO A 239 -10.03 -7.92 12.25
N LEU A 240 -9.25 -7.11 11.52
CA LEU A 240 -8.86 -5.77 11.95
C LEU A 240 -9.51 -4.69 11.09
N PHE A 241 -9.45 -4.86 9.78
CA PHE A 241 -10.04 -3.98 8.78
C PHE A 241 -10.11 -4.72 7.45
N ALA A 242 -10.75 -4.10 6.46
CA ALA A 242 -10.77 -4.60 5.10
C ALA A 242 -10.36 -3.51 4.10
N TYR A 243 -9.80 -3.97 2.98
CA TYR A 243 -9.62 -3.15 1.79
C TYR A 243 -10.25 -3.84 0.60
N SER A 244 -10.76 -3.06 -0.35
CA SER A 244 -11.25 -3.56 -1.62
C SER A 244 -10.85 -2.65 -2.76
N PHE A 245 -10.80 -3.21 -3.96
CA PHE A 245 -10.88 -2.41 -5.17
C PHE A 245 -12.33 -2.25 -5.57
N ALA A 246 -12.65 -1.10 -6.15
CA ALA A 246 -13.88 -0.90 -6.89
C ALA A 246 -13.56 -0.46 -8.31
N VAL A 247 -14.37 -0.92 -9.27
CA VAL A 247 -14.36 -0.42 -10.66
C VAL A 247 -15.68 0.27 -10.90
N ASN A 248 -15.63 1.55 -11.27
CA ASN A 248 -16.81 2.39 -11.50
C ASN A 248 -17.79 2.35 -10.30
N GLY A 249 -17.26 2.34 -9.07
CA GLY A 249 -18.04 2.26 -7.84
C GLY A 249 -18.48 0.85 -7.41
N HIS A 250 -18.22 -0.18 -8.22
CA HIS A 250 -18.63 -1.55 -7.94
C HIS A 250 -17.48 -2.41 -7.39
N ILE A 251 -17.68 -3.00 -6.22
CA ILE A 251 -16.81 -4.02 -5.63
C ILE A 251 -17.41 -5.37 -5.98
N SER A 252 -17.01 -5.96 -7.12
CA SER A 252 -17.65 -7.19 -7.61
C SER A 252 -16.69 -8.13 -8.34
N PRO A 253 -16.73 -9.45 -8.07
CA PRO A 253 -15.93 -10.43 -8.80
C PRO A 253 -16.34 -10.60 -10.28
N ALA A 254 -17.43 -9.95 -10.70
CA ALA A 254 -17.84 -9.90 -12.11
C ALA A 254 -16.87 -9.10 -13.00
N TYR A 255 -16.12 -8.17 -12.41
CA TYR A 255 -15.04 -7.47 -13.10
C TYR A 255 -13.73 -8.24 -12.96
N THR A 256 -12.90 -8.22 -14.00
CA THR A 256 -11.56 -8.81 -13.98
C THR A 256 -10.56 -7.85 -14.62
N PHE A 257 -9.44 -7.59 -13.94
CA PHE A 257 -8.32 -6.87 -14.52
C PHE A 257 -7.56 -7.80 -15.47
N VAL A 258 -7.38 -7.36 -16.72
CA VAL A 258 -6.84 -8.18 -17.81
C VAL A 258 -5.93 -7.35 -18.70
N ASN A 259 -5.09 -7.99 -19.51
CA ASN A 259 -4.36 -7.31 -20.59
C ASN A 259 -5.21 -7.20 -21.87
N SER A 260 -4.65 -6.60 -22.92
CA SER A 260 -5.33 -6.44 -24.22
C SER A 260 -5.76 -7.76 -24.89
N ASN A 261 -5.24 -8.91 -24.44
CA ASN A 261 -5.61 -10.23 -24.92
C ASN A 261 -6.60 -10.96 -23.99
N GLY A 262 -7.18 -10.26 -23.01
CA GLY A 262 -8.11 -10.85 -22.03
C GLY A 262 -7.47 -11.75 -20.98
N LYS A 263 -6.13 -11.81 -20.89
CA LYS A 263 -5.46 -12.61 -19.84
C LYS A 263 -5.42 -11.83 -18.52
N PRO A 264 -5.65 -12.47 -17.36
CA PRO A 264 -5.59 -11.80 -16.07
C PRO A 264 -4.29 -11.02 -15.84
N THR A 265 -4.43 -9.76 -15.43
CA THR A 265 -3.32 -8.85 -15.14
C THR A 265 -3.51 -8.27 -13.75
N PRO A 266 -2.57 -8.50 -12.82
CA PRO A 266 -2.75 -8.08 -11.44
C PRO A 266 -2.62 -6.58 -11.27
N VAL A 267 -3.45 -6.01 -10.40
CA VAL A 267 -3.18 -4.71 -9.75
C VAL A 267 -2.20 -4.99 -8.61
N ILE A 268 -1.03 -4.35 -8.69
CA ILE A 268 0.03 -4.56 -7.70
C ILE A 268 -0.33 -3.76 -6.46
N THR A 269 -0.33 -4.42 -5.31
CA THR A 269 -0.74 -3.81 -4.04
C THR A 269 0.41 -3.83 -3.07
N VAL A 270 0.76 -2.67 -2.52
CA VAL A 270 1.70 -2.57 -1.40
C VAL A 270 0.90 -2.18 -0.17
N ALA A 271 0.94 -3.02 0.86
CA ALA A 271 0.47 -2.65 2.18
C ALA A 271 1.69 -2.36 3.05
N PHE A 272 1.78 -1.13 3.56
CA PHE A 272 2.79 -0.71 4.53
C PHE A 272 2.44 -1.26 5.91
N LEU A 273 2.55 -2.59 6.02
CA LEU A 273 2.24 -3.42 7.17
C LEU A 273 3.34 -4.47 7.35
N PRO A 274 3.71 -4.78 8.60
CA PRO A 274 4.67 -5.84 8.87
C PRO A 274 4.29 -7.18 8.21
N PRO A 275 5.28 -8.03 7.86
CA PRO A 275 5.04 -9.35 7.25
C PRO A 275 4.35 -10.36 8.17
N THR A 276 3.99 -9.95 9.39
CA THR A 276 3.14 -10.72 10.31
C THR A 276 1.65 -10.60 9.99
N PHE A 277 1.24 -9.67 9.12
CA PHE A 277 -0.13 -9.59 8.66
C PHE A 277 -0.40 -10.62 7.57
N TRP A 278 -1.59 -11.22 7.59
CA TRP A 278 -2.10 -12.03 6.49
C TRP A 278 -3.52 -11.62 6.17
N THR A 279 -3.96 -11.98 4.96
CA THR A 279 -5.29 -11.59 4.50
C THR A 279 -6.02 -12.75 3.87
N TRP A 280 -7.35 -12.67 3.92
CA TRP A 280 -8.24 -13.63 3.26
C TRP A 280 -9.20 -12.91 2.34
N THR A 281 -9.44 -13.52 1.17
CA THR A 281 -10.46 -13.03 0.24
C THR A 281 -11.86 -13.29 0.80
N TRP A 282 -12.70 -12.26 0.77
CA TRP A 282 -14.08 -12.26 1.26
C TRP A 282 -15.06 -12.28 0.08
N LEU A 283 -15.99 -13.25 0.01
CA LEU A 283 -17.00 -13.34 -1.06
C LEU A 283 -18.37 -13.72 -0.52
N GLY A 284 -19.41 -13.51 -1.33
CA GLY A 284 -20.80 -13.84 -1.00
C GLY A 284 -21.54 -12.72 -0.27
N TYR A 285 -21.07 -11.48 -0.43
CA TYR A 285 -21.69 -10.28 0.07
C TYR A 285 -22.63 -9.66 -0.99
N THR A 286 -23.52 -8.80 -0.54
CA THR A 286 -24.29 -7.86 -1.37
C THR A 286 -23.76 -6.46 -1.15
N GLN A 287 -23.60 -5.67 -2.22
CA GLN A 287 -23.21 -4.26 -2.13
C GLN A 287 -24.45 -3.38 -2.17
N GLU A 288 -24.62 -2.54 -1.16
CA GLU A 288 -25.66 -1.51 -1.09
C GLU A 288 -25.28 -0.27 -1.94
N PRO A 289 -26.24 0.60 -2.28
CA PRO A 289 -25.98 1.79 -3.11
C PRO A 289 -24.94 2.76 -2.53
N ASP A 290 -24.77 2.77 -1.20
CA ASP A 290 -23.79 3.58 -0.47
C ASP A 290 -22.40 2.92 -0.39
N GLY A 291 -22.26 1.71 -0.97
CA GLY A 291 -21.02 0.94 -0.98
C GLY A 291 -20.83 0.01 0.22
N VAL A 292 -21.76 0.00 1.19
CA VAL A 292 -21.71 -0.95 2.31
C VAL A 292 -21.87 -2.38 1.78
N LEU A 293 -21.04 -3.29 2.29
CA LEU A 293 -21.10 -4.71 1.92
C LEU A 293 -21.73 -5.51 3.07
N ILE A 294 -22.80 -6.24 2.79
CA ILE A 294 -23.54 -7.03 3.78
C ILE A 294 -23.37 -8.52 3.48
N GLY A 295 -23.03 -9.29 4.51
CA GLY A 295 -22.81 -10.73 4.44
C GLY A 295 -21.42 -11.12 3.93
N GLY A 296 -21.34 -12.33 3.38
CA GLY A 296 -20.11 -12.94 2.88
C GLY A 296 -19.38 -13.84 3.87
N SER A 297 -18.27 -14.42 3.41
CA SER A 297 -17.41 -15.29 4.20
C SER A 297 -15.98 -15.30 3.65
N TYR A 298 -15.02 -15.69 4.49
CA TYR A 298 -13.68 -16.06 4.05
C TYR A 298 -13.75 -17.18 3.01
N LYS A 299 -12.91 -17.11 1.97
CA LYS A 299 -12.84 -18.14 0.91
C LYS A 299 -11.47 -18.78 0.78
N PHE A 300 -10.42 -17.98 0.65
CA PHE A 300 -9.06 -18.48 0.53
C PHE A 300 -8.05 -17.45 1.03
N PRO A 301 -6.89 -17.90 1.56
CA PRO A 301 -5.82 -17.02 1.98
C PRO A 301 -5.15 -16.37 0.77
N ASN A 302 -4.65 -15.16 0.95
CA ASN A 302 -3.87 -14.46 -0.07
C ASN A 302 -2.38 -14.63 0.21
N VAL A 303 -1.59 -14.77 -0.87
CA VAL A 303 -0.14 -14.89 -0.78
C VAL A 303 0.48 -13.52 -1.02
N TRP A 304 1.32 -13.10 -0.08
CA TRP A 304 2.04 -11.84 -0.15
C TRP A 304 3.54 -12.10 -0.23
N LEU A 305 4.25 -11.27 -0.99
CA LEU A 305 5.70 -11.18 -0.96
C LEU A 305 6.09 -10.37 0.27
N PRO A 306 6.83 -10.94 1.23
CA PRO A 306 7.26 -10.20 2.42
C PRO A 306 8.37 -9.21 2.08
N GLY A 307 8.26 -8.00 2.60
CA GLY A 307 9.37 -7.05 2.77
C GLY A 307 9.69 -6.85 4.26
N ASP A 308 10.47 -5.83 4.58
CA ASP A 308 10.91 -5.58 5.97
C ASP A 308 9.75 -5.13 6.87
N ASP A 309 9.01 -4.10 6.45
CA ASP A 309 7.88 -3.49 7.17
C ASP A 309 6.66 -3.27 6.25
N TYR A 310 6.64 -4.01 5.14
CA TYR A 310 5.57 -3.97 4.14
C TYR A 310 5.37 -5.37 3.55
N ILE A 311 4.22 -5.56 2.91
CA ILE A 311 3.88 -6.75 2.15
C ILE A 311 3.35 -6.36 0.77
N VAL A 312 3.67 -7.16 -0.24
CA VAL A 312 3.28 -6.89 -1.64
C VAL A 312 2.43 -8.01 -2.21
N ASN A 313 1.27 -7.68 -2.77
CA ASN A 313 0.46 -8.61 -3.56
C ASN A 313 0.67 -8.34 -5.05
N VAL A 314 0.92 -9.42 -5.79
CA VAL A 314 1.16 -9.42 -7.24
C VAL A 314 0.17 -10.32 -7.99
N GLN A 315 -0.99 -10.61 -7.38
CA GLN A 315 -1.96 -11.62 -7.82
C GLN A 315 -3.40 -11.12 -7.88
N PHE A 316 -3.72 -9.94 -7.33
CA PHE A 316 -5.09 -9.42 -7.29
C PHE A 316 -5.58 -8.98 -8.67
N VAL A 317 -6.52 -9.75 -9.22
CA VAL A 317 -7.09 -9.55 -10.56
C VAL A 317 -8.60 -9.27 -10.53
N LYS A 318 -9.24 -9.25 -9.35
CA LYS A 318 -10.68 -9.00 -9.20
C LYS A 318 -10.93 -7.97 -8.10
N PRO A 319 -11.92 -7.07 -8.26
CA PRO A 319 -12.33 -6.17 -7.20
C PRO A 319 -13.20 -6.93 -6.21
N VAL A 320 -12.57 -7.37 -5.12
CA VAL A 320 -13.20 -8.06 -3.99
C VAL A 320 -12.57 -7.54 -2.69
N PRO A 321 -13.24 -7.70 -1.53
CA PRO A 321 -12.63 -7.34 -0.27
C PRO A 321 -11.59 -8.36 0.20
N TRP A 322 -10.53 -7.85 0.83
CA TRP A 322 -9.54 -8.60 1.55
C TRP A 322 -9.56 -8.18 3.02
N ILE A 323 -9.87 -9.13 3.89
CA ILE A 323 -9.87 -8.92 5.34
C ILE A 323 -8.45 -9.11 5.86
N PHE A 324 -7.92 -8.11 6.56
CA PHE A 324 -6.64 -8.19 7.24
C PHE A 324 -6.82 -8.76 8.64
N LEU A 325 -6.00 -9.75 8.96
CA LEU A 325 -6.05 -10.52 10.20
C LEU A 325 -4.76 -10.28 11.01
N GLY A 326 -4.91 -10.23 12.33
CA GLY A 326 -3.80 -10.15 13.28
C GLY A 326 -3.78 -11.29 14.29
N GLY A 327 -2.59 -11.56 14.83
CA GLY A 327 -2.39 -12.45 15.98
C GLY A 327 -2.87 -11.81 17.29
N GLU A 328 -3.34 -12.61 18.26
CA GLU A 328 -3.92 -12.16 19.53
C GLU A 328 -2.95 -11.39 20.45
N THR A 329 -1.65 -11.46 20.22
CA THR A 329 -0.63 -10.95 21.16
C THR A 329 -0.45 -9.43 21.16
N GLY A 330 -1.44 -8.63 20.71
CA GLY A 330 -1.32 -7.17 20.69
C GLY A 330 -2.61 -6.36 20.88
N ILE A 331 -3.79 -6.98 21.05
CA ILE A 331 -5.09 -6.27 21.07
C ILE A 331 -5.84 -6.53 22.38
N THR A 332 -5.16 -6.49 23.52
CA THR A 332 -5.80 -6.45 24.85
C THR A 332 -5.80 -5.04 25.46
N GLY A 333 -5.30 -4.03 24.73
CA GLY A 333 -5.22 -2.64 25.20
C GLY A 333 -6.36 -1.71 24.78
N GLN A 334 -7.22 -2.12 23.84
CA GLN A 334 -8.42 -1.36 23.48
C GLN A 334 -9.65 -2.13 23.94
N SER A 335 -10.04 -1.90 25.19
CA SER A 335 -11.39 -2.22 25.66
C SER A 335 -12.41 -1.42 24.84
N MET A 336 -13.00 -2.07 23.83
CA MET A 336 -14.30 -1.65 23.31
C MET A 336 -15.31 -1.77 24.47
N PRO A 337 -16.16 -0.75 24.72
CA PRO A 337 -17.17 -0.85 25.74
C PRO A 337 -18.19 -1.92 25.32
N MET A 338 -18.13 -3.09 25.95
CA MET A 338 -19.27 -4.01 25.94
C MET A 338 -20.42 -3.28 26.63
N GLN A 339 -21.41 -2.88 25.84
CA GLN A 339 -22.66 -2.37 26.34
C GLN A 339 -23.41 -3.55 26.96
N SER A 340 -23.16 -3.81 28.25
CA SER A 340 -23.90 -4.79 29.04
C SER A 340 -25.36 -4.37 29.11
N SER A 341 -26.22 -5.03 28.33
CA SER A 341 -27.66 -5.01 28.56
C SER A 341 -27.94 -5.75 29.87
N THR A 342 -28.26 -4.99 30.91
CA THR A 342 -28.78 -5.46 32.19
C THR A 342 -30.09 -6.23 31.97
N MET A 343 -30.05 -7.55 32.08
CA MET A 343 -31.26 -8.33 32.34
C MET A 343 -31.54 -8.30 33.84
N THR A 344 -32.56 -7.54 34.22
CA THR A 344 -33.15 -7.51 35.56
C THR A 344 -33.90 -8.83 35.83
N SER A 345 -33.31 -9.73 36.61
CA SER A 345 -34.05 -10.80 37.27
C SER A 345 -34.41 -10.36 38.69
N SER A 346 -35.68 -10.03 38.89
CA SER A 346 -36.26 -9.71 40.20
C SER A 346 -36.44 -10.97 41.04
N THR A 347 -35.73 -11.06 42.17
CA THR A 347 -36.10 -11.93 43.29
C THR A 347 -35.96 -11.17 44.60
N MET A 348 -37.08 -11.07 45.33
CA MET A 348 -37.23 -10.37 46.61
C MET A 348 -36.30 -10.93 47.71
N PRO A 349 -35.80 -10.11 48.63
CA PRO A 349 -35.09 -10.57 49.82
C PRO A 349 -36.03 -10.78 51.01
N SER A 350 -35.97 -11.99 51.59
CA SER A 350 -36.54 -12.30 52.89
C SER A 350 -35.58 -11.88 54.02
N THR A 351 -36.11 -11.09 54.94
CA THR A 351 -35.52 -10.56 56.18
C THR A 351 -35.14 -11.64 57.20
N THR A 352 -34.02 -11.51 57.92
CA THR A 352 -33.96 -11.59 59.40
C THR A 352 -32.60 -11.17 60.01
N THR A 353 -32.69 -10.17 60.92
CA THR A 353 -32.04 -9.98 62.24
C THR A 353 -30.52 -10.03 62.50
N THR A 354 -30.01 -8.83 62.85
CA THR A 354 -29.41 -8.41 64.14
C THR A 354 -28.13 -9.07 64.67
N SER A 355 -27.06 -8.27 64.80
CA SER A 355 -26.40 -8.00 66.09
C SER A 355 -25.44 -6.80 66.03
N THR A 356 -25.44 -6.07 67.13
CA THR A 356 -24.83 -4.76 67.38
C THR A 356 -23.44 -4.93 68.01
N SER A 357 -22.48 -4.05 67.68
CA SER A 357 -21.51 -3.57 68.67
C SER A 357 -20.77 -2.31 68.21
N THR A 358 -20.52 -1.45 69.18
CA THR A 358 -20.24 -0.02 69.12
C THR A 358 -18.74 0.29 69.27
N SER A 359 -18.30 1.37 68.59
CA SER A 359 -17.23 2.35 68.91
C SER A 359 -16.02 1.99 69.78
N THR A 360 -14.83 2.34 69.27
CA THR A 360 -13.81 3.13 70.01
C THR A 360 -12.83 3.82 69.08
N THR A 361 -12.19 4.85 69.62
CA THR A 361 -11.63 6.06 69.01
C THR A 361 -10.09 6.01 68.93
N THR A 362 -9.52 6.97 68.18
CA THR A 362 -8.16 7.56 68.29
C THR A 362 -6.99 6.69 67.77
N THR A 363 -5.97 7.15 67.04
CA THR A 363 -5.27 8.45 67.00
C THR A 363 -4.36 8.51 65.75
N SER A 364 -4.09 9.74 65.26
CA SER A 364 -2.84 10.30 64.64
C SER A 364 -1.80 9.34 64.01
N SER A 365 -1.08 9.63 62.92
CA SER A 365 -0.60 10.90 62.35
C SER A 365 0.36 10.54 61.20
N TYR A 366 0.40 11.41 60.17
CA TYR A 366 1.60 11.78 59.37
C TYR A 366 2.26 10.72 58.46
N VAL A 367 2.93 11.04 57.35
CA VAL A 367 3.01 12.19 56.43
C VAL A 367 3.73 11.69 55.16
N TRP A 368 3.46 12.40 54.07
CA TRP A 368 4.08 12.39 52.74
C TRP A 368 5.62 12.36 52.67
N GLY A 369 6.14 11.85 51.55
CA GLY A 369 7.28 12.47 50.86
C GLY A 369 8.41 11.54 50.43
N GLY A 370 8.49 11.28 49.12
CA GLY A 370 9.56 10.60 48.39
C GLY A 370 9.15 10.40 46.95
#